data_AF-A0A452IUC7-F1
#
_entry.id   AF-A0A452IUC7-F1
#
_cell.length_a   1.000
_cell.length_b   1.000
_cell.length_c   1.000
_cell.angle_alpha   90.00
_cell.angle_beta   90.00
_cell.angle_gamma   90.00
#
_symmetry.space_group_name_H-M   'P 1'
#
loop_
_entity.id
_entity.type
_entity.pdbx_description
1 polymer ?
#
loop_
_entity_poly.entity_id
_entity_poly.type
_entity_poly.pdbx_seq_one_letter_code
_entity_poly.pdbx_strand_id
1 'polypeptide(L)'
;MTHLLLKVDIDDRTYILDGGFGVSYQIWQPMELISGKDQPQTPGIFCFTENNGTWYFEKTRRKQYVPNQSFSNSDLLERSECRKIYLFSLEPRTIRDFQFLCTYLQTSPDSLFTKKSICSLQTTDGFQALIGWTLIETTYNYKDNTDLVEFTDLKDEEVEKTLKDKFSITLERKFVPINLKGLYVI
;
A
#
# COMPACT_ATOMS: atom_id res chain seq x y z
N MET A 1 15.90 -5.23 2.37
CA MET A 1 14.47 -5.48 2.66
C MET A 1 14.08 -4.52 3.77
N THR A 2 13.13 -3.61 3.53
CA THR A 2 12.76 -2.52 4.44
C THR A 2 11.37 -2.70 5.06
N HIS A 3 10.80 -3.89 4.90
CA HIS A 3 9.41 -4.19 5.25
C HIS A 3 9.36 -5.25 6.35
N LEU A 4 8.40 -5.10 7.27
CA LEU A 4 8.12 -6.05 8.35
C LEU A 4 6.76 -6.69 8.10
N LEU A 5 6.71 -8.01 8.17
CA LEU A 5 5.50 -8.81 8.08
C LEU A 5 5.55 -9.93 9.11
N LEU A 6 4.42 -10.60 9.32
CA LEU A 6 4.28 -11.65 10.32
C LEU A 6 4.01 -12.99 9.64
N LYS A 7 4.69 -14.04 10.10
CA LYS A 7 4.35 -15.43 9.82
C LYS A 7 3.57 -15.98 11.00
N VAL A 8 2.42 -16.60 10.75
CA VAL A 8 1.56 -17.21 11.76
C VAL A 8 1.27 -18.65 11.36
N ASP A 9 1.52 -19.57 12.27
CA ASP A 9 1.17 -20.98 12.09
C ASP A 9 -0.10 -21.27 12.90
N ILE A 10 -1.12 -21.84 12.25
CA ILE A 10 -2.38 -22.27 12.85
C ILE A 10 -2.60 -23.71 12.42
N ASP A 11 -2.60 -24.64 13.37
CA ASP A 11 -2.62 -26.08 13.12
C ASP A 11 -1.52 -26.51 12.12
N ASP A 12 -1.92 -27.07 10.99
CA ASP A 12 -1.03 -27.55 9.92
C ASP A 12 -0.78 -26.52 8.81
N ARG A 13 -1.24 -25.27 9.00
CA ARG A 13 -1.20 -24.22 7.98
C ARG A 13 -0.36 -23.03 8.41
N THR A 14 0.36 -22.47 7.46
CA THR A 14 1.18 -21.27 7.62
C THR A 14 0.59 -20.12 6.83
N TYR A 15 0.50 -18.96 7.46
CA TYR A 15 -0.03 -17.73 6.88
C TYR A 15 0.96 -16.57 7.00
N ILE A 16 0.88 -15.64 6.06
CA ILE A 16 1.47 -14.32 6.14
C ILE A 16 0.38 -13.31 6.48
N LEU A 17 0.66 -12.50 7.50
CA LEU A 17 -0.15 -11.36 7.90
C LEU A 17 0.70 -10.10 7.74
N ASP A 18 0.11 -9.08 7.15
CA ASP A 18 0.72 -7.78 6.95
C ASP A 18 -0.40 -6.74 7.02
N GLY A 19 -0.31 -5.81 7.96
CA GLY A 19 -1.24 -4.68 8.08
C GLY A 19 -0.56 -3.34 7.81
N GLY A 20 0.63 -3.34 7.21
CA GLY A 20 1.54 -2.19 7.16
C GLY A 20 1.99 -1.76 5.76
N PHE A 21 1.63 -2.47 4.69
CA PHE A 21 2.01 -2.05 3.33
C PHE A 21 1.09 -0.95 2.77
N GLY A 22 -0.22 -1.09 2.98
CA GLY A 22 -1.22 -0.06 2.64
C GLY A 22 -1.65 0.01 1.17
N VAL A 23 -2.46 1.03 0.87
CA VAL A 23 -3.08 1.34 -0.45
C VAL A 23 -3.67 0.10 -1.14
N SER A 24 -3.57 -0.04 -2.47
CA SER A 24 -4.16 -1.20 -3.16
C SER A 24 -3.40 -2.51 -2.97
N TYR A 25 -2.24 -2.49 -2.34
CA TYR A 25 -1.40 -3.67 -2.11
C TYR A 25 -1.69 -4.38 -0.79
N GLN A 26 -2.53 -3.76 0.05
CA GLN A 26 -2.92 -4.29 1.35
C GLN A 26 -3.79 -5.54 1.19
N ILE A 27 -3.37 -6.65 1.80
CA ILE A 27 -4.20 -7.85 1.94
C ILE A 27 -5.32 -7.60 2.96
N TRP A 28 -6.51 -8.13 2.70
CA TRP A 28 -7.66 -8.06 3.61
C TRP A 28 -7.83 -9.33 4.43
N GLN A 29 -7.20 -10.42 4.00
CA GLN A 29 -7.24 -11.71 4.67
C GLN A 29 -5.81 -12.27 4.79
N PRO A 30 -5.51 -13.06 5.84
CA PRO A 30 -4.26 -13.80 5.93
C PRO A 30 -3.98 -14.59 4.66
N MET A 31 -2.78 -14.46 4.13
CA MET A 31 -2.37 -15.13 2.90
C MET A 31 -1.72 -16.47 3.25
N GLU A 32 -2.25 -17.58 2.76
CA GLU A 32 -1.66 -18.90 2.98
C GLU A 32 -0.31 -18.99 2.24
N LEU A 33 0.72 -19.52 2.90
CA LEU A 33 2.07 -19.57 2.38
C LEU A 33 2.25 -20.78 1.44
N ILE A 34 1.63 -20.72 0.26
CA ILE A 34 1.71 -21.74 -0.79
C ILE A 34 2.21 -21.09 -2.08
N SER A 35 3.33 -21.59 -2.62
CA SER A 35 3.92 -21.11 -3.86
C SER A 35 3.01 -21.41 -5.06
N GLY A 36 2.80 -20.40 -5.92
CA GLY A 36 2.00 -20.48 -7.16
C GLY A 36 0.49 -20.50 -6.95
N LYS A 37 0.00 -20.37 -5.72
CA LYS A 37 -1.45 -20.37 -5.43
C LYS A 37 -2.03 -18.97 -5.55
N ASP A 38 -2.94 -18.79 -6.51
CA ASP A 38 -3.80 -17.62 -6.58
C ASP A 38 -4.74 -17.57 -5.38
N GLN A 39 -4.79 -16.41 -4.72
CA GLN A 39 -5.62 -16.14 -3.55
C GLN A 39 -6.45 -14.87 -3.81
N PRO A 40 -7.64 -15.02 -4.42
CA PRO A 40 -8.53 -13.89 -4.68
C PRO A 40 -9.04 -13.26 -3.38
N GLN A 41 -8.94 -11.94 -3.28
CA GLN A 41 -9.50 -11.13 -2.21
C GLN A 41 -10.23 -9.91 -2.80
N THR A 42 -10.89 -9.11 -1.96
CA THR A 42 -11.56 -7.88 -2.44
C THR A 42 -10.60 -6.94 -3.19
N PRO A 43 -9.37 -6.66 -2.73
CA PRO A 43 -8.45 -5.76 -3.44
C PRO A 43 -7.95 -6.28 -4.80
N GLY A 44 -8.03 -7.58 -5.05
CA GLY A 44 -7.49 -8.22 -6.26
C GLY A 44 -7.06 -9.67 -5.99
N ILE A 45 -6.32 -10.25 -6.92
CA ILE A 45 -5.78 -11.60 -6.77
C ILE A 45 -4.33 -11.48 -6.33
N PHE A 46 -4.01 -12.09 -5.20
CA PHE A 46 -2.65 -12.13 -4.68
C PHE A 46 -2.03 -13.50 -4.90
N CYS A 47 -0.72 -13.53 -5.08
CA CYS A 47 0.01 -14.78 -5.25
C CYS A 47 1.37 -14.68 -4.54
N PHE A 48 1.77 -15.79 -3.94
CA PHE A 48 3.14 -15.99 -3.52
C PHE A 48 3.84 -16.92 -4.49
N THR A 49 5.06 -16.60 -4.89
CA THR A 49 5.94 -17.54 -5.58
C THR A 49 7.22 -17.72 -4.77
N GLU A 50 7.74 -18.94 -4.73
CA GLU A 50 8.97 -19.28 -4.03
C GLU A 50 10.03 -19.69 -5.04
N ASN A 51 11.25 -19.17 -4.85
CA ASN A 51 12.42 -19.56 -5.61
C ASN A 51 13.66 -19.46 -4.72
N ASN A 52 14.36 -20.58 -4.52
CA ASN A 52 15.62 -20.68 -3.79
C ASN A 52 15.60 -20.04 -2.38
N GLY A 53 14.57 -20.32 -1.60
CA GLY A 53 14.36 -19.83 -0.24
C GLY A 53 13.84 -18.38 -0.15
N THR A 54 13.62 -17.72 -1.30
CA THR A 54 13.05 -16.38 -1.37
C THR A 54 11.59 -16.47 -1.82
N TRP A 55 10.72 -15.83 -1.05
CA TRP A 55 9.32 -15.68 -1.37
C TRP A 55 9.07 -14.32 -2.02
N TYR A 56 8.28 -14.30 -3.09
CA TYR A 56 7.89 -13.11 -3.83
C TYR A 56 6.38 -12.94 -3.68
N PHE A 57 5.97 -11.72 -3.35
CA PHE A 57 4.58 -11.35 -3.22
C PHE A 57 4.16 -10.45 -4.38
N GLU A 58 3.10 -10.84 -5.07
CA GLU A 58 2.57 -10.11 -6.21
C GLU A 58 1.05 -10.04 -6.19
N LYS A 59 0.54 -9.02 -6.88
CA LYS A 59 -0.88 -8.79 -7.05
C LYS A 59 -1.21 -8.63 -8.53
N THR A 60 -2.20 -9.37 -8.99
CA THR A 60 -2.92 -9.12 -10.24
C THR A 60 -4.07 -8.16 -9.95
N ARG A 61 -4.00 -6.95 -10.53
CA ARG A 61 -4.98 -5.89 -10.32
C ARG A 61 -6.16 -6.00 -11.29
N ARG A 62 -7.28 -5.38 -10.91
CA ARG A 62 -8.39 -5.11 -11.83
C ARG A 62 -8.04 -3.95 -12.76
N LYS A 63 -8.88 -3.74 -13.77
CA LYS A 63 -8.86 -2.50 -14.55
C LYS A 63 -9.16 -1.32 -13.62
N GLN A 64 -8.68 -0.14 -13.97
CA GLN A 64 -8.96 1.09 -13.24
C GLN A 64 -9.74 2.04 -14.13
N TYR A 65 -10.77 2.66 -13.55
CA TYR A 65 -11.50 3.76 -14.14
C TYR A 65 -11.23 5.04 -13.35
N VAL A 66 -10.66 6.04 -14.03
CA VAL A 66 -10.38 7.36 -13.47
C VAL A 66 -11.34 8.36 -14.13
N PRO A 67 -12.39 8.84 -13.43
CA PRO A 67 -13.38 9.73 -14.05
C PRO A 67 -12.76 11.06 -14.45
N ASN A 68 -11.88 11.61 -13.61
CA ASN A 68 -11.21 12.87 -13.88
C ASN A 68 -9.99 12.67 -14.78
N GLN A 69 -10.14 13.00 -16.05
CA GLN A 69 -9.11 12.82 -17.07
C GLN A 69 -7.81 13.60 -16.81
N SER A 70 -7.82 14.66 -15.98
CA SER A 70 -6.59 15.35 -15.60
C SER A 70 -5.59 14.46 -14.86
N PHE A 71 -6.08 13.39 -14.22
CA PHE A 71 -5.26 12.42 -13.48
C PHE A 71 -4.96 11.14 -14.25
N SER A 72 -5.40 11.01 -15.50
CA SER A 72 -5.14 9.83 -16.36
C SER A 72 -3.65 9.49 -16.50
N ASN A 73 -2.78 10.50 -16.39
CA ASN A 73 -1.33 10.41 -16.45
C ASN A 73 -0.63 10.61 -15.09
N SER A 74 -1.36 10.50 -13.98
CA SER A 74 -0.79 10.60 -12.64
C SER A 74 0.33 9.56 -12.45
N ASP A 75 1.41 9.97 -11.78
CA ASP A 75 2.53 9.10 -11.39
C ASP A 75 2.15 8.15 -10.24
N LEU A 76 1.02 8.40 -9.57
CA LEU A 76 0.48 7.55 -8.53
C LEU A 76 -0.29 6.34 -9.10
N LEU A 77 -0.62 6.31 -10.39
CA LEU A 77 -1.38 5.19 -10.97
C LEU A 77 -0.47 4.00 -11.31
N GLU A 78 -0.75 2.84 -10.73
CA GLU A 78 -0.17 1.57 -11.18
C GLU A 78 -0.70 1.19 -12.57
N ARG A 79 0.21 0.90 -13.50
CA ARG A 79 -0.14 0.55 -14.89
C ARG A 79 0.08 -0.93 -15.18
N SER A 80 0.95 -1.60 -14.44
CA SER A 80 1.19 -3.04 -14.59
C SER A 80 -0.04 -3.82 -14.14
N GLU A 81 -0.46 -4.78 -14.95
CA GLU A 81 -1.54 -5.70 -14.59
C GLU A 81 -1.14 -6.61 -13.42
N CYS A 82 0.09 -7.11 -13.43
CA CYS A 82 0.69 -7.83 -12.32
C CYS A 82 1.79 -6.98 -11.69
N ARG A 83 1.64 -6.64 -10.41
CA ARG A 83 2.59 -5.82 -9.65
C ARG A 83 3.30 -6.70 -8.63
N LYS A 84 4.63 -6.72 -8.70
CA LYS A 84 5.50 -7.23 -7.63
C LYS A 84 5.50 -6.22 -6.48
N ILE A 85 5.14 -6.67 -5.30
CA ILE A 85 4.94 -5.83 -4.11
C ILE A 85 6.21 -5.86 -3.26
N TYR A 86 6.57 -7.03 -2.74
CA TYR A 86 7.81 -7.23 -1.98
C TYR A 86 8.30 -8.67 -2.09
N LEU A 87 9.49 -8.93 -1.56
CA LEU A 87 10.04 -10.27 -1.37
C LEU A 87 10.47 -10.42 0.08
N PHE A 88 10.50 -11.66 0.58
CA PHE A 88 10.89 -12.00 1.95
C PHE A 88 11.55 -13.37 2.04
N SER A 89 12.30 -13.61 3.11
CA SER A 89 12.73 -14.97 3.51
C SER A 89 11.97 -15.39 4.76
N LEU A 90 11.99 -16.69 5.07
CA LEU A 90 11.39 -17.22 6.30
C LEU A 90 12.34 -17.20 7.50
N GLU A 91 13.49 -16.52 7.37
CA GLU A 91 14.43 -16.36 8.48
C GLU A 91 13.77 -15.52 9.58
N PRO A 92 13.64 -16.05 10.81
CA PRO A 92 13.06 -15.28 11.91
C PRO A 92 13.85 -14.00 12.18
N ARG A 93 13.13 -12.90 12.37
CA ARG A 93 13.70 -11.59 12.71
C ARG A 93 13.16 -11.09 14.03
N THR A 94 13.96 -10.27 14.69
CA THR A 94 13.55 -9.49 15.86
C THR A 94 13.40 -8.03 15.49
N ILE A 95 12.70 -7.24 16.30
CA ILE A 95 12.55 -5.80 16.04
C ILE A 95 13.90 -5.06 16.00
N ARG A 96 14.94 -5.59 16.66
CA ARG A 96 16.29 -5.00 16.66
C ARG A 96 16.93 -5.04 15.28
N ASP A 97 16.60 -6.03 14.46
CA ASP A 97 17.11 -6.16 13.09
C ASP A 97 16.64 -4.99 12.20
N PHE A 98 15.55 -4.32 12.57
CA PHE A 98 14.98 -3.20 11.85
C PHE A 98 15.42 -1.83 12.39
N GLN A 99 16.17 -1.76 13.50
CA GLN A 99 16.50 -0.48 14.14
C GLN A 99 17.29 0.46 13.22
N PHE A 100 18.28 -0.06 12.50
CA PHE A 100 19.01 0.71 11.49
C PHE A 100 18.09 1.18 10.36
N LEU A 101 17.21 0.30 9.88
CA LEU A 101 16.28 0.59 8.80
C LEU A 101 15.27 1.67 9.20
N CYS A 102 14.75 1.65 10.42
CA CYS A 102 13.89 2.70 10.94
C CYS A 102 14.56 4.08 10.89
N THR A 103 15.82 4.18 11.32
CA THR A 103 16.58 5.44 11.24
C THR A 103 16.83 5.86 9.80
N TYR A 104 17.24 4.92 8.95
CA TYR A 104 17.52 5.18 7.54
C TYR A 104 16.27 5.66 6.80
N LEU A 105 15.13 4.98 6.96
CA LEU A 105 13.89 5.31 6.26
C LEU A 105 13.34 6.68 6.66
N GLN A 106 13.61 7.16 7.88
CA GLN A 106 13.15 8.46 8.36
C GLN A 106 14.09 9.63 8.01
N THR A 107 15.37 9.36 7.74
CA THR A 107 16.38 10.44 7.60
C THR A 107 17.06 10.47 6.24
N SER A 108 17.15 9.34 5.54
CA SER A 108 17.84 9.27 4.25
C SER A 108 17.11 10.11 3.20
N PRO A 109 17.81 10.98 2.44
CA PRO A 109 17.23 11.69 1.31
C PRO A 109 16.84 10.75 0.16
N ASP A 110 17.25 9.48 0.20
CA ASP A 110 16.87 8.47 -0.81
C ASP A 110 15.57 7.75 -0.45
N SER A 111 15.15 7.79 0.81
CA SER A 111 13.95 7.12 1.30
C SER A 111 12.68 7.69 0.68
N LEU A 112 11.74 6.82 0.30
CA LEU A 112 10.40 7.26 -0.09
C LEU A 112 9.74 8.11 1.01
N PHE A 113 9.93 7.73 2.28
CA PHE A 113 9.26 8.35 3.41
C PHE A 113 9.79 9.75 3.76
N THR A 114 10.91 10.19 3.17
CA THR A 114 11.38 11.58 3.24
C THR A 114 10.99 12.41 2.01
N LYS A 115 10.51 11.74 0.94
CA LYS A 115 10.15 12.34 -0.35
C LYS A 115 8.64 12.49 -0.54
N LYS A 116 7.84 11.71 0.18
CA LYS A 116 6.38 11.77 0.16
C LYS A 116 5.81 11.61 1.55
N SER A 117 4.81 12.43 1.88
CA SER A 117 4.00 12.26 3.06
C SER A 117 2.76 11.43 2.70
N ILE A 118 2.58 10.29 3.38
CA ILE A 118 1.63 9.25 2.98
C ILE A 118 0.75 8.88 4.18
N CYS A 119 -0.56 8.83 3.96
CA CYS A 119 -1.51 8.18 4.86
C CYS A 119 -2.44 7.33 4.01
N SER A 120 -2.74 6.09 4.43
CA SER A 120 -3.74 5.27 3.74
C SER A 120 -4.58 4.50 4.76
N LEU A 121 -5.86 4.33 4.44
CA LEU A 121 -6.82 3.62 5.27
C LEU A 121 -7.73 2.78 4.38
N GLN A 122 -7.84 1.49 4.67
CA GLN A 122 -8.80 0.61 4.02
C GLN A 122 -10.23 0.97 4.46
N THR A 123 -11.17 0.93 3.53
CA THR A 123 -12.61 1.07 3.78
C THR A 123 -13.29 -0.30 3.65
N THR A 124 -14.60 -0.35 3.83
CA THR A 124 -15.38 -1.59 3.69
C THR A 124 -15.39 -2.16 2.27
N ASP A 125 -15.13 -1.32 1.26
CA ASP A 125 -15.26 -1.60 -0.16
C ASP A 125 -14.06 -1.12 -0.99
N GLY A 126 -12.99 -0.67 -0.35
CA GLY A 126 -11.98 0.13 -1.02
C GLY A 126 -10.85 0.58 -0.11
N PHE A 127 -10.22 1.68 -0.48
CA PHE A 127 -9.30 2.40 0.38
C PHE A 127 -9.29 3.89 0.03
N GLN A 128 -8.80 4.69 0.96
CA GLN A 128 -8.48 6.08 0.75
C GLN A 128 -7.01 6.32 1.09
N ALA A 129 -6.36 7.21 0.36
CA ALA A 129 -4.97 7.57 0.54
C ALA A 129 -4.77 9.08 0.37
N LEU A 130 -3.98 9.68 1.24
CA LEU A 130 -3.57 11.08 1.14
C LEU A 130 -2.06 11.13 0.91
N ILE A 131 -1.66 11.60 -0.28
CA ILE A 131 -0.26 11.68 -0.73
C ILE A 131 0.09 13.16 -0.95
N GLY A 132 0.78 13.76 0.01
CA GLY A 132 0.97 15.22 0.07
C GLY A 132 -0.37 15.95 0.11
N TRP A 133 -0.74 16.55 -1.02
CA TRP A 133 -1.97 17.31 -1.21
C TRP A 133 -3.06 16.55 -1.96
N THR A 134 -2.77 15.38 -2.50
CA THR A 134 -3.71 14.65 -3.34
C THR A 134 -4.39 13.57 -2.50
N LEU A 135 -5.70 13.71 -2.30
CA LEU A 135 -6.56 12.66 -1.77
C LEU A 135 -6.96 11.75 -2.93
N ILE A 136 -6.82 10.45 -2.73
CA ILE A 136 -7.27 9.42 -3.65
C ILE A 136 -8.21 8.47 -2.93
N GLU A 137 -9.36 8.20 -3.53
CA GLU A 137 -10.35 7.26 -3.02
C GLU A 137 -10.57 6.19 -4.08
N THR A 138 -10.39 4.93 -3.71
CA THR A 138 -10.56 3.79 -4.61
C THR A 138 -11.69 2.91 -4.11
N THR A 139 -12.68 2.64 -4.96
CA THR A 139 -13.72 1.63 -4.71
C THR A 139 -13.40 0.39 -5.52
N TYR A 140 -13.21 -0.75 -4.85
CA TYR A 140 -12.90 -2.01 -5.50
C TYR A 140 -14.12 -2.57 -6.22
N ASN A 141 -13.88 -3.11 -7.42
CA ASN A 141 -14.89 -3.80 -8.23
C ASN A 141 -16.19 -2.98 -8.39
N TYR A 142 -16.06 -1.66 -8.58
CA TYR A 142 -17.17 -0.72 -8.75
C TYR A 142 -18.10 -1.14 -9.89
N LYS A 143 -17.53 -1.58 -11.01
CA LYS A 143 -18.30 -2.05 -12.17
C LYS A 143 -17.46 -2.97 -13.06
N ASP A 144 -18.04 -4.07 -13.53
CA ASP A 144 -17.46 -4.94 -14.59
C ASP A 144 -15.97 -5.27 -14.39
N ASN A 145 -15.58 -5.74 -13.19
CA ASN A 145 -14.19 -6.03 -12.83
C ASN A 145 -13.24 -4.83 -12.99
N THR A 146 -13.74 -3.63 -12.67
CA THR A 146 -13.01 -2.37 -12.72
C THR A 146 -13.12 -1.65 -11.38
N ASP A 147 -11.98 -1.23 -10.83
CA ASP A 147 -11.89 -0.38 -9.66
C ASP A 147 -12.10 1.08 -10.08
N LEU A 148 -12.91 1.83 -9.33
CA LEU A 148 -13.09 3.28 -9.49
C LEU A 148 -12.00 3.99 -8.69
N VAL A 149 -11.27 4.93 -9.30
CA VAL A 149 -10.22 5.71 -8.64
C VAL A 149 -10.49 7.20 -8.82
N GLU A 150 -10.79 7.88 -7.71
CA GLU A 150 -11.16 9.29 -7.68
C GLU A 150 -10.04 10.11 -7.04
N PHE A 151 -9.64 11.20 -7.71
CA PHE A 151 -8.57 12.08 -7.25
C PHE A 151 -9.14 13.46 -6.92
N THR A 152 -8.72 14.00 -5.77
CA THR A 152 -9.02 15.36 -5.33
C THR A 152 -7.73 16.04 -4.89
N ASP A 153 -7.35 17.13 -5.54
CA ASP A 153 -6.26 18.00 -5.06
C ASP A 153 -6.79 18.93 -3.96
N LEU A 154 -6.05 19.00 -2.86
CA LEU A 154 -6.37 19.80 -1.69
C LEU A 154 -5.46 21.01 -1.60
N LYS A 155 -5.97 22.08 -0.99
CA LYS A 155 -5.15 23.21 -0.53
C LYS A 155 -4.50 22.89 0.81
N ASP A 156 -3.44 23.60 1.16
CA ASP A 156 -2.71 23.45 2.43
C ASP A 156 -3.65 23.41 3.65
N GLU A 157 -4.61 24.34 3.70
CA GLU A 157 -5.58 24.47 4.79
C GLU A 157 -6.58 23.31 4.88
N GLU A 158 -6.73 22.50 3.83
CA GLU A 158 -7.67 21.37 3.77
C GLU A 158 -7.02 20.05 4.18
N VAL A 159 -5.69 19.95 4.19
CA VAL A 159 -4.97 18.70 4.43
C VAL A 159 -5.21 18.18 5.85
N GLU A 160 -4.99 19.01 6.88
CA GLU A 160 -5.19 18.58 8.28
C GLU A 160 -6.66 18.30 8.60
N LYS A 161 -7.59 19.06 8.00
CA LYS A 161 -9.02 18.77 8.10
C LYS A 161 -9.35 17.41 7.49
N THR A 162 -8.79 17.10 6.32
CA THR A 162 -8.97 15.80 5.66
C THR A 162 -8.40 14.65 6.49
N LEU A 163 -7.21 14.82 7.08
CA LEU A 163 -6.62 13.84 8.02
C LEU A 163 -7.57 13.54 9.18
N LYS A 164 -8.20 14.56 9.75
CA LYS A 164 -9.16 14.40 10.84
C LYS A 164 -10.45 13.72 10.37
N ASP A 165 -11.08 14.26 9.34
CA ASP A 165 -12.44 13.87 8.93
C ASP A 165 -12.46 12.47 8.26
N LYS A 166 -11.43 12.13 7.49
CA LYS A 166 -11.37 10.87 6.74
C LYS A 166 -10.51 9.80 7.41
N PHE A 167 -9.41 10.18 8.06
CA PHE A 167 -8.45 9.23 8.64
C PHE A 167 -8.48 9.17 10.16
N SER A 168 -9.31 9.99 10.82
CA SER A 168 -9.35 10.11 12.30
C SER A 168 -7.99 10.46 12.93
N ILE A 169 -7.15 11.20 12.20
CA ILE A 169 -5.82 11.64 12.65
C ILE A 169 -5.88 13.11 13.06
N THR A 170 -5.43 13.41 14.27
CA THR A 170 -5.16 14.78 14.74
C THR A 170 -3.67 14.89 15.06
N LEU A 171 -3.01 15.91 14.52
CA LEU A 171 -1.57 16.11 14.68
C LEU A 171 -1.27 17.09 15.80
N GLU A 172 -0.20 16.84 16.55
CA GLU A 172 0.25 17.74 17.64
C GLU A 172 1.00 18.98 17.13
N ARG A 173 1.49 18.91 15.89
CA ARG A 173 2.29 19.96 15.25
C ARG A 173 1.75 20.19 13.84
N LYS A 174 1.96 21.41 13.35
CA LYS A 174 1.61 21.78 11.97
C LYS A 174 2.27 20.82 10.99
N PHE A 175 1.46 20.25 10.11
CA PHE A 175 1.90 19.38 9.03
C PHE A 175 2.48 20.18 7.87
N VAL A 176 3.53 19.64 7.25
CA VAL A 176 4.10 20.16 6.01
C VAL A 176 4.03 19.01 5.00
N PRO A 177 3.04 19.01 4.08
CA PRO A 177 2.91 17.95 3.10
C PRO A 177 4.11 17.96 2.15
N ILE A 178 4.48 16.78 1.66
CA ILE A 178 5.54 16.62 0.66
C ILE A 178 5.07 15.61 -0.39
N ASN A 179 5.26 15.91 -1.67
CA ASN A 179 4.97 14.99 -2.76
C ASN A 179 5.96 15.19 -3.92
N LEU A 180 7.17 14.65 -3.81
CA LEU A 180 8.09 14.61 -4.94
C LEU A 180 7.60 13.60 -6.00
N LYS A 181 7.55 14.02 -7.26
CA LYS A 181 7.05 13.20 -8.37
C LYS A 181 7.92 11.97 -8.64
N GLY A 182 7.29 10.90 -9.11
CA GLY A 182 7.88 9.57 -9.26
C GLY A 182 7.99 8.85 -7.91
N LEU A 183 8.33 7.56 -7.93
CA LEU A 183 8.72 6.73 -6.76
C LEU A 183 7.61 6.05 -5.94
N TYR A 184 6.32 6.31 -6.19
CA TYR A 184 5.24 5.64 -5.47
C TYR A 184 3.98 5.55 -6.31
N VAL A 185 3.29 4.43 -6.22
CA VAL A 185 2.03 4.14 -6.90
C VAL A 185 1.06 3.57 -5.88
N ILE A 186 -0.24 3.76 -6.12
CA ILE A 186 -1.33 3.31 -5.25
C ILE A 186 -2.09 2.12 -5.84
#